data_AF-A0A317IZW2-F1
#
_entry.id   AF-A0A317IZW2-F1
#
_cell.length_a   1.000
_cell.length_b   1.000
_cell.length_c   1.000
_cell.angle_alpha   90.00
_cell.angle_beta   90.00
_cell.angle_gamma   90.00
#
_symmetry.space_group_name_H-M   'P 1'
#
loop_
_entity.id
_entity.type
_entity.pdbx_description
1 polymer ?
#
loop_
_entity_poly.entity_id
_entity_poly.type
_entity_poly.pdbx_seq_one_letter_code
_entity_poly.pdbx_strand_id
1 'polypeptide(L)'
;WVGEWDVYQNGNTKTIVGNSKVEIASGGCMVLENWTSMVGAHNGKSMNYFDPQKNKWEQVWVGSEGGPQIVHRFVNGEYKDDAMRFDFEGSDNKGRYVGRFIFYNLGKDKVRQFSEQSYDEGKTWQTNYDFIYIRKL
;
A
#
# COMPACT_ATOMS: atom_id res chain seq x y z
N TRP A 1 -6.89 -4.39 -9.87
CA TRP A 1 -6.95 -3.38 -8.81
C TRP A 1 -7.66 -2.09 -9.23
N VAL A 2 -7.71 -1.72 -10.52
CA VAL A 2 -8.51 -0.57 -10.99
C VAL A 2 -9.99 -0.73 -10.59
N GLY A 3 -10.60 0.35 -10.12
CA GLY A 3 -11.98 0.44 -9.65
C GLY A 3 -12.11 1.18 -8.32
N GLU A 4 -13.30 1.12 -7.74
CA GLU A 4 -13.61 1.72 -6.44
C GLU A 4 -13.76 0.64 -5.37
N TRP A 5 -13.30 0.95 -4.16
CA TRP A 5 -13.14 -0.02 -3.07
C TRP A 5 -13.54 0.56 -1.73
N ASP A 6 -14.21 -0.26 -0.94
CA ASP A 6 -14.33 -0.08 0.52
C ASP A 6 -13.20 -0.86 1.20
N VAL A 7 -12.54 -0.22 2.16
CA VAL A 7 -11.36 -0.77 2.84
C VAL A 7 -11.71 -1.08 4.29
N TYR A 8 -11.49 -2.33 4.70
CA TYR A 8 -11.80 -2.83 6.03
C TYR A 8 -10.54 -3.27 6.76
N GLN A 9 -10.59 -3.25 8.09
CA GLN A 9 -9.58 -3.93 8.90
C GLN A 9 -9.65 -5.45 8.64
N ASN A 10 -8.52 -6.09 8.32
CA ASN A 10 -8.50 -7.53 8.12
C ASN A 10 -8.89 -8.26 9.43
N GLY A 11 -9.68 -9.33 9.31
CA GLY A 11 -10.26 -10.03 10.47
C GLY A 11 -11.46 -9.34 11.12
N ASN A 12 -11.83 -8.12 10.71
CA ASN A 12 -13.01 -7.41 11.19
C ASN A 12 -13.75 -6.69 10.05
N THR A 13 -14.75 -7.36 9.50
CA THR A 13 -15.55 -6.88 8.36
C THR A 13 -16.53 -5.76 8.69
N LYS A 14 -16.64 -5.34 9.96
CA LYS A 14 -17.54 -4.24 10.38
C LYS A 14 -16.83 -2.89 10.46
N THR A 15 -15.49 -2.89 10.50
CA THR A 15 -14.71 -1.67 10.65
C THR A 15 -14.17 -1.23 9.28
N ILE A 16 -14.90 -0.29 8.65
CA ILE A 16 -14.39 0.43 7.48
C ILE A 16 -13.32 1.43 7.94
N VAL A 17 -12.16 1.40 7.30
CA VAL A 17 -11.02 2.27 7.61
C VAL A 17 -10.77 3.29 6.50
N GLY A 18 -11.27 3.06 5.30
CA GLY A 18 -11.09 3.99 4.18
C GLY A 18 -11.91 3.64 2.94
N ASN A 19 -11.87 4.56 1.99
CA ASN A 19 -12.33 4.37 0.62
C ASN A 19 -11.15 4.55 -0.31
N SER A 20 -11.11 3.80 -1.41
CA SER A 20 -10.05 3.91 -2.41
C SER A 20 -10.62 3.93 -3.82
N LYS A 21 -10.20 4.92 -4.62
CA LYS A 21 -10.47 4.99 -6.06
C LYS A 21 -9.16 4.77 -6.82
N VAL A 22 -9.08 3.68 -7.56
CA VAL A 22 -7.88 3.26 -8.29
C VAL A 22 -8.13 3.39 -9.79
N GLU A 23 -7.26 4.12 -10.48
CA GLU A 23 -7.44 4.57 -11.86
C GLU A 23 -6.18 4.32 -12.68
N ILE A 24 -6.33 4.14 -14.00
CA ILE A 24 -5.19 4.21 -14.91
C ILE A 24 -4.89 5.69 -15.21
N ALA A 25 -3.63 6.06 -15.11
CA ALA A 25 -3.15 7.42 -15.32
C ALA A 25 -1.92 7.43 -16.25
N SER A 26 -1.47 8.64 -16.62
CA SER A 26 -0.27 8.85 -17.46
C SER A 26 -0.27 8.01 -18.74
N GLY A 27 -1.41 7.94 -19.43
CA GLY A 27 -1.56 7.20 -20.68
C GLY A 27 -1.34 5.69 -20.56
N GLY A 28 -1.55 5.09 -19.37
CA GLY A 28 -1.35 3.66 -19.15
C GLY A 28 -0.04 3.31 -18.43
N CYS A 29 0.85 4.28 -18.22
CA CYS A 29 2.14 4.04 -17.58
C CYS A 29 2.09 4.09 -16.04
N MET A 30 0.94 4.43 -15.46
CA MET A 30 0.77 4.56 -14.01
C MET A 30 -0.60 4.07 -13.56
N VAL A 31 -0.65 3.46 -12.39
CA VAL A 31 -1.88 3.22 -11.63
C VAL A 31 -1.91 4.22 -10.48
N LEU A 32 -2.93 5.07 -10.45
CA LEU A 32 -3.12 6.08 -9.41
C LEU A 32 -4.22 5.65 -8.46
N GLU A 33 -3.92 5.67 -7.17
CA GLU A 33 -4.91 5.56 -6.11
C GLU A 33 -5.22 6.93 -5.52
N ASN A 34 -6.49 7.17 -5.25
CA ASN A 34 -6.97 8.23 -4.39
C ASN A 34 -7.62 7.58 -3.16
N TRP A 35 -6.94 7.65 -2.01
CA TRP A 35 -7.39 7.03 -0.79
C TRP A 35 -7.87 8.08 0.20
N THR A 36 -8.99 7.81 0.86
CA THR A 36 -9.61 8.70 1.84
C THR A 36 -9.92 7.90 3.11
N SER A 37 -9.45 8.39 4.25
CA SER A 37 -9.73 7.76 5.54
C SER A 37 -11.20 7.87 5.92
N MET A 38 -11.72 6.82 6.54
CA MET A 38 -12.99 6.85 7.27
C MET A 38 -12.79 6.96 8.79
N VAL A 39 -11.53 6.93 9.24
CA VAL A 39 -11.11 7.02 10.64
C VAL A 39 -10.15 8.20 10.82
N GLY A 40 -10.73 9.40 10.88
CA GLY A 40 -10.00 10.66 10.99
C GLY A 40 -9.95 11.46 9.67
N ALA A 41 -9.46 12.69 9.74
CA ALA A 41 -9.46 13.63 8.61
C ALA A 41 -8.13 13.60 7.85
N HIS A 42 -7.82 12.47 7.19
CA HIS A 42 -6.65 12.36 6.32
C HIS A 42 -6.97 11.61 5.02
N ASN A 43 -6.16 11.88 4.00
CA ASN A 43 -6.23 11.26 2.68
C ASN A 43 -4.82 11.09 2.10
N GLY A 44 -4.72 10.40 0.99
CA GLY A 44 -3.46 10.28 0.28
C GLY A 44 -3.61 9.74 -1.13
N LYS A 45 -2.48 9.68 -1.82
CA LYS A 45 -2.40 9.11 -3.18
C LYS A 45 -1.24 8.15 -3.27
N SER A 46 -1.47 6.98 -3.86
CA SER A 46 -0.40 6.07 -4.28
C SER A 46 -0.24 6.13 -5.79
N MET A 47 1.00 6.30 -6.25
CA MET A 47 1.39 6.25 -7.66
C MET A 47 2.20 4.99 -7.86
N ASN A 48 1.63 4.01 -8.54
CA ASN A 48 2.26 2.73 -8.85
C ASN A 48 2.66 2.71 -10.32
N TYR A 49 3.91 2.38 -10.63
CA TYR A 49 4.41 2.34 -12.00
C TYR A 49 5.49 1.26 -12.15
N PHE A 50 5.70 0.82 -13.38
CA PHE A 50 6.78 -0.09 -13.71
C PHE A 50 7.99 0.71 -14.21
N ASP A 51 9.14 0.52 -13.58
CA ASP A 51 10.42 1.09 -14.02
C ASP A 51 11.11 0.09 -14.98
N PRO A 52 11.17 0.38 -16.30
CA PRO A 52 11.76 -0.52 -17.28
C PRO A 52 13.29 -0.59 -17.18
N GLN A 53 13.97 0.39 -16.57
CA GLN A 53 15.42 0.34 -16.38
C GLN A 53 15.80 -0.67 -15.29
N LYS A 54 14.98 -0.76 -14.25
CA LYS A 54 15.16 -1.71 -13.15
C LYS A 54 14.46 -3.05 -13.38
N ASN A 55 13.51 -3.09 -14.31
CA ASN A 55 12.60 -4.22 -14.52
C ASN A 55 11.82 -4.57 -13.22
N LYS A 56 11.33 -3.54 -12.53
CA LYS A 56 10.63 -3.65 -11.23
C LYS A 56 9.46 -2.69 -11.17
N TRP A 57 8.46 -3.05 -10.37
CA TRP A 57 7.44 -2.09 -9.95
C TRP A 57 7.97 -1.18 -8.85
N GLU A 58 7.51 0.07 -8.84
CA GLU A 58 7.71 1.03 -7.77
C GLU A 58 6.38 1.66 -7.38
N GLN A 59 6.29 2.09 -6.12
CA GLN A 59 5.19 2.89 -5.63
C GLN A 59 5.71 4.09 -4.85
N VAL A 60 5.09 5.25 -5.07
CA VAL A 60 5.24 6.42 -4.21
C VAL A 60 3.89 6.77 -3.59
N TRP A 61 3.83 6.79 -2.27
CA TRP A 61 2.69 7.32 -1.51
C TRP A 61 2.96 8.76 -1.10
N VAL A 62 1.93 9.59 -1.20
CA VAL A 62 1.90 10.94 -0.59
C VAL A 62 0.60 11.10 0.19
N GLY A 63 0.71 11.22 1.52
CA GLY A 63 -0.41 11.36 2.44
C GLY A 63 -0.59 12.80 2.96
N SER A 64 -1.71 13.04 3.64
CA SER A 64 -2.06 14.35 4.21
C SER A 64 -1.87 14.42 5.72
N GLU A 65 -1.25 13.40 6.35
CA GLU A 65 -1.17 13.26 7.82
C GLU A 65 -0.22 14.28 8.47
N GLY A 66 0.56 15.03 7.68
CA GLY A 66 1.59 15.93 8.18
C GLY A 66 2.84 15.18 8.68
N GLY A 67 3.93 15.92 8.94
CA GLY A 67 5.16 15.36 9.53
C GLY A 67 6.08 14.59 8.56
N PRO A 68 7.09 13.88 9.07
CA PRO A 68 8.14 13.27 8.24
C PRO A 68 7.67 12.05 7.42
N GLN A 69 6.48 11.52 7.70
CA GLN A 69 5.92 10.32 7.04
C GLN A 69 4.93 10.65 5.91
N ILE A 70 4.92 11.90 5.44
CA ILE A 70 4.06 12.32 4.31
C ILE A 70 4.38 11.54 3.03
N VAL A 71 5.62 11.11 2.84
CA VAL A 71 6.06 10.40 1.63
C VAL A 71 6.64 9.04 1.98
N HIS A 72 6.11 7.98 1.35
CA HIS A 72 6.70 6.64 1.41
C HIS A 72 7.06 6.17 0.00
N ARG A 73 8.23 5.52 -0.12
CA ARG A 73 8.69 4.92 -1.37
C ARG A 73 8.83 3.42 -1.17
N PHE A 74 8.23 2.67 -2.09
CA PHE A 74 8.27 1.22 -2.12
C PHE A 74 8.91 0.79 -3.43
N VAL A 75 9.93 -0.05 -3.35
CA VAL A 75 10.82 -0.38 -4.47
C VAL A 75 10.92 -1.89 -4.63
N ASN A 76 11.64 -2.32 -5.68
CA ASN A 76 11.87 -3.74 -6.00
C ASN A 76 10.58 -4.56 -6.16
N GLY A 77 9.50 -3.91 -6.58
CA GLY A 77 8.19 -4.51 -6.70
C GLY A 77 8.15 -5.68 -7.68
N GLU A 78 7.67 -6.83 -7.23
CA GLU A 78 7.46 -8.02 -8.06
C GLU A 78 6.10 -8.67 -7.82
N TYR A 79 5.44 -9.07 -8.91
CA TYR A 79 4.23 -9.88 -8.86
C TYR A 79 4.57 -11.36 -9.03
N LYS A 80 4.30 -12.16 -8.00
CA LYS A 80 4.51 -13.61 -7.99
C LYS A 80 3.58 -14.26 -6.97
N ASP A 81 3.15 -15.50 -7.22
CA ASP A 81 2.35 -16.29 -6.27
C ASP A 81 1.13 -15.50 -5.75
N ASP A 82 0.37 -14.93 -6.70
CA ASP A 82 -0.82 -14.11 -6.46
C ASP A 82 -0.63 -12.91 -5.51
N ALA A 83 0.58 -12.36 -5.44
CA ALA A 83 0.81 -11.13 -4.69
C ALA A 83 1.88 -10.24 -5.32
N MET A 84 1.65 -8.94 -5.24
CA MET A 84 2.65 -7.90 -5.48
C MET A 84 3.40 -7.62 -4.18
N ARG A 85 4.73 -7.65 -4.20
CA ARG A 85 5.58 -7.43 -3.03
C ARG A 85 6.59 -6.35 -3.32
N PHE A 86 6.70 -5.40 -2.42
CA PHE A 86 7.69 -4.33 -2.43
C PHE A 86 8.50 -4.33 -1.13
N ASP A 87 9.70 -3.79 -1.23
CA ASP A 87 10.53 -3.44 -0.08
C ASP A 87 10.43 -1.94 0.20
N PHE A 88 10.62 -1.56 1.46
CA PHE A 88 10.88 -0.16 1.82
C PHE A 88 11.85 -0.07 2.99
N GLU A 89 12.42 1.11 3.19
CA GLU A 89 13.24 1.43 4.35
C GLU A 89 12.83 2.80 4.89
N GLY A 90 13.17 3.05 6.15
CA GLY A 90 12.91 4.32 6.78
C GLY A 90 13.64 4.47 8.10
N SER A 91 13.33 5.56 8.80
CA SER A 91 13.85 5.82 10.12
C SER A 91 12.86 6.63 10.93
N ASP A 92 12.72 6.31 12.21
CA ASP A 92 11.95 7.08 13.18
C ASP A 92 12.74 7.23 14.49
N ASN A 93 12.04 7.55 15.59
CA ASN A 93 12.65 7.72 16.91
C ASN A 93 13.23 6.42 17.52
N LYS A 94 12.87 5.24 17.00
CA LYS A 94 13.43 3.95 17.41
C LYS A 94 14.70 3.59 16.63
N GLY A 95 14.94 4.27 15.50
CA GLY A 95 16.10 4.06 14.64
C GLY A 95 15.71 3.72 13.20
N ARG A 96 16.65 3.16 12.45
CA ARG A 96 16.42 2.71 11.07
C ARG A 96 15.63 1.40 11.06
N TYR A 97 14.79 1.23 10.05
CA TYR A 97 14.02 0.00 9.83
C TYR A 97 13.97 -0.36 8.36
N VAL A 98 13.71 -1.64 8.10
CA VAL A 98 13.32 -2.18 6.78
C VAL A 98 11.89 -2.66 6.84
N GLY A 99 11.23 -2.74 5.69
CA GLY A 99 9.81 -3.00 5.60
C GLY A 99 9.41 -3.80 4.37
N ARG A 100 8.29 -4.52 4.50
CA ARG A 100 7.64 -5.25 3.42
C ARG A 100 6.25 -4.69 3.21
N PHE A 101 5.90 -4.48 1.96
CA PHE A 101 4.60 -3.99 1.56
C PHE A 101 4.01 -4.89 0.49
N ILE A 102 2.88 -5.51 0.80
CA ILE A 102 2.35 -6.63 0.03
C ILE A 102 0.88 -6.39 -0.29
N PHE A 103 0.52 -6.62 -1.53
CA PHE A 103 -0.87 -6.73 -1.95
C PHE A 103 -1.14 -8.14 -2.46
N TYR A 104 -1.98 -8.88 -1.74
CA TYR A 104 -2.45 -10.20 -2.16
C TYR A 104 -3.69 -10.06 -3.04
N ASN A 105 -3.64 -10.67 -4.21
CA ASN A 105 -4.77 -10.84 -5.10
C ASN A 105 -5.65 -11.98 -4.56
N LEU A 106 -6.80 -11.64 -3.96
CA LEU A 106 -7.75 -12.61 -3.40
C LEU A 106 -8.94 -12.86 -4.35
N GLY A 107 -8.84 -12.41 -5.59
CA GLY A 107 -9.89 -12.50 -6.61
C GLY A 107 -10.25 -11.15 -7.23
N LYS A 108 -11.15 -11.18 -8.22
CA LYS A 108 -11.55 -10.01 -9.03
C LYS A 108 -11.95 -8.79 -8.20
N ASP A 109 -12.64 -9.05 -7.09
CA ASP A 109 -13.34 -8.06 -6.28
C ASP A 109 -12.84 -8.01 -4.83
N LYS A 110 -11.65 -8.60 -4.58
CA LYS A 110 -11.06 -8.67 -3.24
C LYS A 110 -9.53 -8.60 -3.29
N VAL A 111 -8.95 -7.67 -2.53
CA VAL A 111 -7.48 -7.52 -2.38
C VAL A 111 -7.17 -7.41 -0.89
N ARG A 112 -6.05 -7.99 -0.44
CA ARG A 112 -5.51 -7.73 0.90
C ARG A 112 -4.26 -6.88 0.78
N GLN A 113 -4.20 -5.78 1.51
CA GLN A 113 -3.01 -4.94 1.63
C GLN A 113 -2.39 -5.16 3.00
N PHE A 114 -1.11 -5.47 3.05
CA PHE A 114 -0.40 -5.79 4.28
C PHE A 114 0.95 -5.09 4.30
N SER A 115 1.30 -4.52 5.45
CA SER A 115 2.61 -3.92 5.69
C SER A 115 3.15 -4.32 7.04
N GLU A 116 4.43 -4.63 7.07
CA GLU A 116 5.19 -4.91 8.29
C GLU A 116 6.59 -4.28 8.18
N GLN A 117 7.20 -4.03 9.34
CA GLN A 117 8.55 -3.50 9.44
C GLN A 117 9.38 -4.20 10.51
N SER A 118 10.69 -4.07 10.40
CA SER A 118 11.67 -4.69 11.27
C SER A 118 12.78 -3.69 11.62
N TYR A 119 13.15 -3.66 12.90
CA TYR A 119 14.27 -2.87 13.44
C TYR A 119 15.54 -3.70 13.66
N ASP A 120 15.49 -5.01 13.38
CA ASP A 120 16.56 -5.96 13.66
C ASP A 120 16.97 -6.77 12.42
N GLU A 121 16.94 -6.10 11.26
CA GLU A 121 17.34 -6.65 9.96
C GLU A 121 16.50 -7.85 9.51
N GLY A 122 15.21 -7.84 9.85
CA GLY A 122 14.24 -8.84 9.42
C GLY A 122 14.18 -10.10 10.30
N LYS A 123 14.81 -10.09 11.48
CA LYS A 123 14.72 -11.20 12.44
C LYS A 123 13.35 -11.25 13.12
N THR A 124 12.82 -10.08 13.47
CA THR A 124 11.45 -9.91 13.99
C THR A 124 10.71 -8.84 13.22
N TRP A 125 9.39 -9.02 13.10
CA TRP A 125 8.52 -8.16 12.30
C TRP A 125 7.35 -7.65 13.13
N GLN A 126 7.06 -6.36 12.98
CA GLN A 126 5.89 -5.71 13.54
C GLN A 126 4.94 -5.33 12.40
N THR A 127 3.69 -5.74 12.49
CA THR A 127 2.64 -5.30 11.55
C THR A 127 2.39 -3.81 11.69
N ASN A 128 2.44 -3.10 10.57
CA ASN A 128 2.02 -1.71 10.45
C ASN A 128 0.51 -1.62 10.24
N TYR A 129 0.02 -2.35 9.24
CA TYR A 129 -1.40 -2.44 8.92
C TYR A 129 -1.72 -3.71 8.12
N ASP A 130 -2.98 -4.14 8.20
CA ASP A 130 -3.52 -5.28 7.46
C ASP A 130 -4.98 -5.00 7.08
N PHE A 131 -5.21 -4.75 5.81
CA PHE A 131 -6.48 -4.27 5.28
C PHE A 131 -7.03 -5.19 4.20
N ILE A 132 -8.36 -5.23 4.09
CA ILE A 132 -9.10 -5.92 3.04
C ILE A 132 -9.88 -4.90 2.23
N TYR A 133 -9.61 -4.86 0.94
CA TYR A 133 -10.31 -4.04 -0.05
C TYR A 133 -11.40 -4.91 -0.67
N ILE A 134 -12.64 -4.45 -0.60
CA ILE A 134 -13.81 -5.05 -1.25
C ILE A 134 -14.29 -4.10 -2.32
N ARG A 135 -14.48 -4.60 -3.55
CA ARG A 135 -14.91 -3.75 -4.67
C ARG A 135 -16.33 -3.24 -4.42
N LYS A 136 -16.56 -1.95 -4.72
CA LYS A 136 -17.90 -1.37 -4.80
C LYS A 136 -18.63 -1.92 -6.03
N LEU A 137 -19.87 -2.37 -5.83
CA LEU A 137 -20.76 -2.81 -6.90
C LEU A 137 -21.33 -1.62 -7.68
#